data_AF-A0A382L1W6-F1
#
_entry.id   AF-A0A382L1W6-F1
#
_cell.length_a   1.000
_cell.length_b   1.000
_cell.length_c   1.000
_cell.angle_alpha   90.00
_cell.angle_beta   90.00
_cell.angle_gamma   90.00
#
_symmetry.space_group_name_H-M   'P 1'
#
loop_
_entity.id
_entity.type
_entity.pdbx_description
1 polymer ?
#
loop_
_entity_poly.entity_id
_entity_poly.type
_entity_poly.pdbx_seq_one_letter_code
_entity_poly.pdbx_strand_id
1 'polypeptide(L)' 'QGVKQATILDGRIPHALILELFTEHGIGTQIYT' A
#
# COMPACT_ATOMS: atom_id res chain seq x y z
N GLN A 1 -3.83 16.88 -13.29
CA GLN A 1 -2.71 16.34 -12.49
C GLN A 1 -3.29 15.36 -11.48
N GLY A 2 -2.68 14.19 -11.28
CA GLY A 2 -3.21 13.13 -10.42
C GLY A 2 -2.09 12.35 -9.72
N VAL A 3 -2.47 11.47 -8.79
CA VAL A 3 -1.53 10.58 -8.09
C VAL A 3 -1.07 9.46 -9.03
N LYS A 4 0.20 9.05 -8.93
CA LYS A 4 0.75 7.96 -9.75
C LYS A 4 0.29 6.57 -9.28
N GLN A 5 -0.01 6.47 -7.99
CA GLN A 5 -0.37 5.21 -7.33
C GLN A 5 -1.26 5.50 -6.12
N ALA A 6 -2.20 4.59 -5.86
CA ALA A 6 -2.96 4.51 -4.61
C ALA A 6 -2.99 3.05 -4.14
N THR A 7 -2.99 2.82 -2.81
CA THR A 7 -3.08 1.47 -2.23
C THR A 7 -4.27 1.38 -1.28
N ILE A 8 -5.02 0.27 -1.35
CA ILE A 8 -6.02 -0.14 -0.35
C ILE A 8 -5.38 -1.15 0.61
N LEU A 9 -5.46 -0.89 1.92
CA LEU A 9 -4.81 -1.68 2.99
C LEU A 9 -5.83 -2.30 3.96
N ASP A 10 -5.51 -3.49 4.49
CA ASP A 10 -6.19 -4.05 5.67
C ASP A 10 -5.56 -3.49 6.95
N GLY A 11 -6.26 -2.56 7.59
CA GLY A 11 -5.78 -1.90 8.82
C GLY A 11 -5.76 -2.78 10.07
N ARG A 12 -6.27 -4.02 10.02
CA ARG A 12 -6.23 -4.96 11.15
C ARG A 12 -4.86 -5.62 11.31
N ILE A 13 -4.04 -5.61 10.25
CA ILE A 13 -2.69 -6.15 10.28
C ILE A 13 -1.77 -5.17 11.04
N PRO A 14 -1.10 -5.61 12.11
CA PRO A 14 -0.15 -4.77 12.82
C PRO A 14 0.93 -4.24 11.87
N HIS A 15 1.20 -2.94 11.95
CA HIS A 15 2.21 -2.26 11.13
C HIS A 15 1.93 -2.31 9.61
N ALA A 16 0.67 -2.43 9.19
CA ALA A 16 0.29 -2.48 7.76
C ALA A 16 0.92 -1.37 6.90
N LEU A 17 1.05 -0.16 7.43
CA LEU A 17 1.71 0.96 6.75
C LEU A 17 3.21 0.71 6.54
N ILE A 18 3.91 0.16 7.53
CA ILE A 18 5.34 -0.12 7.44
C ILE A 18 5.57 -1.27 6.45
N LEU A 19 4.75 -2.31 6.53
CA LEU A 19 4.82 -3.44 5.62
C LEU A 19 4.55 -3.01 4.17
N GLU A 20 3.57 -2.13 3.93
CA GLU A 20 3.29 -1.61 2.58
C GLU A 20 4.45 -0.78 2.02
N LEU A 21 5.05 0.09 2.83
CA LEU A 21 6.03 1.06 2.34
C LEU A 21 7.46 0.54 2.30
N PHE A 22 7.79 -0.46 3.13
CA PHE A 22 9.17 -0.91 3.35
C PHE A 22 9.38 -2.40 3.04
N THR A 23 8.53 -2.99 2.21
CA THR A 23 8.76 -4.32 1.63
C THR A 23 8.60 -4.25 0.11
N GLU A 24 9.38 -5.06 -0.62
CA GLU A 24 9.40 -5.05 -2.09
C GLU A 24 8.02 -5.32 -2.72
N HIS A 25 7.22 -6.19 -2.10
CA HIS A 25 5.92 -6.59 -2.65
C HIS A 25 4.74 -5.79 -2.09
N GLY A 26 4.91 -5.07 -0.98
CA GLY A 26 3.81 -4.51 -0.21
C GLY A 26 2.86 -5.60 0.32
N ILE A 27 1.75 -5.18 0.94
CA ILE A 27 0.71 -6.11 1.44
C ILE A 27 -0.71 -5.72 1.01
N GLY A 28 -0.87 -4.55 0.39
CA GLY A 28 -2.17 -4.02 -0.06
C GLY A 28 -2.51 -4.35 -1.51
N THR A 29 -3.66 -3.84 -1.94
CA THR A 29 -4.03 -3.80 -3.36
C THR A 29 -3.60 -2.47 -3.95
N GLN A 30 -2.68 -2.51 -4.92
CA GLN A 30 -2.12 -1.34 -5.57
C GLN A 30 -2.90 -0.97 -6.84
N ILE A 31 -3.17 0.32 -7.03
CA ILE A 31 -3.88 0.91 -8.17
C ILE A 31 -2.96 1.93 -8.82
N TYR A 32 -2.75 1.82 -10.13
CA TYR A 32 -1.84 2.67 -10.89
C TYR A 32 -2.60 3.51 -11.94
N THR A 33 -2.01 4.63 -12.33
CA THR A 33 -2.45 5.43 -13.48
C THR A 33 -1.61 5.11 -14.71
#